data_AF-A0A2N2GFE1-F1
#
_entry.id   AF-A0A2N2GFE1-F1
#
_cell.length_a   1.000
_cell.length_b   1.000
_cell.length_c   1.000
_cell.angle_alpha   90.00
_cell.angle_beta   90.00
_cell.angle_gamma   90.00
#
_symmetry.space_group_name_H-M   'P 1'
#
loop_
_entity.id
_entity.type
_entity.pdbx_description
1 polymer ?
#
loop_
_entity_poly.entity_id
_entity_poly.type
_entity_poly.pdbx_seq_one_letter_code
_entity_poly.pdbx_strand_id
1 'polypeptide(L)'
;MDQAFVTGSIATPAGAIPKVGSVLTSRDRWGTIKARWGVGRMDYAIDPGLYALGQPDSKSPVLVTANYKMSFDYLRQAIPDRNAWILVLDTKGINVWCAAGKGTFGTEELVRRIELSGLAKVVGHRIIILPQLGAPGVAAHQVKQLSGFKVNYGPVRAVDLPAYLDGGMQKTNRMREITFPLKERAVLIPIELLSAFRPFLMLSLGLLALAGLLGPDNFLMNLVHIGLFAVAALFLAVMGGAVINPLLLPWLPGRAFSVKGLFIGLVIASGLIFLSGADLQSPAGGLAALSWLLIIPAVAAYLAMNFTGCSTYTSLSGVKKEMRFALPLEITAGVLGLAVWITSLVIA
;
A
#
# COMPACT_ATOMS: atom_id res chain seq x y z
N MET A 1 -7.99 28.52 -2.03
CA MET A 1 -7.78 28.59 -3.50
C MET A 1 -6.30 28.45 -3.88
N ASP A 2 -5.37 28.29 -2.93
CA ASP A 2 -3.92 28.29 -3.20
C ASP A 2 -3.34 26.90 -3.50
N GLN A 3 -4.05 26.11 -4.32
CA GLN A 3 -3.57 24.80 -4.74
C GLN A 3 -2.99 24.91 -6.14
N ALA A 4 -1.72 24.52 -6.31
CA ALA A 4 -0.94 24.73 -7.53
C ALA A 4 -1.52 24.07 -8.81
N PHE A 5 -2.47 23.14 -8.69
CA PHE A 5 -3.10 22.46 -9.83
C PHE A 5 -4.47 23.07 -10.21
N VAL A 6 -4.93 24.08 -9.47
CA VAL A 6 -6.13 24.86 -9.80
C VAL A 6 -5.75 25.90 -10.84
N THR A 7 -6.44 25.89 -11.98
CA THR A 7 -6.14 26.73 -13.14
C THR A 7 -7.08 27.92 -13.28
N GLY A 8 -8.04 28.08 -12.36
CA GLY A 8 -9.02 29.17 -12.37
C GLY A 8 -10.26 28.81 -11.56
N SER A 9 -11.38 29.46 -11.86
CA SER A 9 -12.68 29.18 -11.24
C SER A 9 -13.82 29.24 -12.25
N ILE A 10 -14.94 28.61 -11.93
CA ILE A 10 -16.20 28.67 -12.67
C ILE A 10 -17.27 29.24 -11.74
N ALA A 11 -17.95 30.29 -12.18
CA ALA A 11 -19.08 30.84 -11.46
C ALA A 11 -20.27 29.89 -11.55
N THR A 12 -20.85 29.54 -10.40
CA THR A 12 -22.05 28.72 -10.31
C THR A 12 -23.07 29.33 -9.35
N PRO A 13 -24.33 28.88 -9.36
CA PRO A 13 -25.32 29.31 -8.35
C PRO A 13 -24.94 28.98 -6.90
N ALA A 14 -23.94 28.11 -6.68
CA ALA A 14 -23.40 27.81 -5.35
C ALA A 14 -22.14 28.63 -5.00
N GLY A 15 -21.69 29.52 -5.88
CA GLY A 15 -20.46 30.31 -5.72
C GLY A 15 -19.39 29.96 -6.77
N ALA A 16 -18.19 30.54 -6.60
CA ALA A 16 -17.06 30.28 -7.47
C ALA A 16 -16.40 28.93 -7.12
N ILE A 17 -16.43 27.99 -8.07
CA ILE A 17 -15.88 26.64 -7.91
C ILE A 17 -14.50 26.56 -8.57
N PRO A 18 -13.46 26.02 -7.89
CA PRO A 18 -12.13 25.88 -8.47
C PRO A 18 -12.14 24.97 -9.71
N LYS A 19 -11.48 25.43 -10.77
CA LYS A 19 -11.30 24.70 -12.03
C LYS A 19 -9.96 23.98 -12.07
N VAL A 20 -9.96 22.74 -12.53
CA VAL A 20 -8.77 21.90 -12.67
C VAL A 20 -8.68 21.29 -14.08
N GLY A 21 -7.46 20.97 -14.50
CA GLY A 21 -7.20 20.25 -15.76
C GLY A 21 -7.06 18.74 -15.57
N SER A 22 -7.23 17.97 -16.65
CA SER A 22 -6.97 16.52 -16.69
C SER A 22 -5.46 16.20 -16.77
N VAL A 23 -4.68 17.08 -17.38
CA VAL A 23 -3.22 16.91 -17.53
C VAL A 23 -2.52 17.13 -16.19
N LEU A 24 -1.73 16.14 -15.77
CA LEU A 24 -0.90 16.25 -14.57
C LEU A 24 0.35 17.10 -14.84
N THR A 25 0.58 18.08 -13.99
CA THR A 25 1.80 18.90 -14.00
C THR A 25 3.02 18.09 -13.54
N SER A 26 4.23 18.57 -13.81
CA SER A 26 5.46 17.95 -13.27
C SER A 26 5.45 17.90 -11.73
N ARG A 27 4.83 18.89 -11.07
CA ARG A 27 4.68 18.93 -9.61
C ARG A 27 3.77 17.81 -9.09
N ASP A 28 2.69 17.50 -9.81
CA ASP A 28 1.78 16.39 -9.48
C ASP A 28 2.47 15.03 -9.60
N ARG A 29 3.24 14.85 -10.68
CA ARG A 29 4.01 13.62 -10.92
C ARG A 29 5.09 13.44 -9.86
N TRP A 30 5.83 14.49 -9.54
CA TRP A 30 6.86 14.46 -8.50
C TRP A 30 6.27 14.23 -7.10
N GLY A 31 5.13 14.85 -6.77
CA GLY A 31 4.40 14.60 -5.53
C GLY A 31 3.97 13.14 -5.41
N THR A 32 3.49 12.54 -6.51
CA THR A 32 3.13 11.13 -6.57
C THR A 32 4.34 10.22 -6.29
N ILE A 33 5.50 10.52 -6.91
CA ILE A 33 6.74 9.78 -6.68
C ILE A 33 7.15 9.90 -5.20
N LYS A 34 7.22 11.12 -4.66
CA LYS A 34 7.56 11.37 -3.25
C LYS A 34 6.66 10.58 -2.28
N ALA A 35 5.35 10.62 -2.47
CA ALA A 35 4.40 9.89 -1.61
C ALA A 35 4.56 8.36 -1.71
N ARG A 36 4.94 7.83 -2.89
CA ARG A 36 5.27 6.40 -3.05
C ARG A 36 6.57 6.01 -2.35
N TRP A 37 7.49 6.94 -2.21
CA TRP A 37 8.72 6.81 -1.44
C TRP A 37 8.58 7.33 0.01
N GLY A 38 7.36 7.44 0.52
CA GLY A 38 7.10 7.83 1.92
C GLY A 38 7.33 9.31 2.26
N VAL A 39 7.92 10.10 1.36
CA VAL A 39 8.22 11.52 1.59
C VAL A 39 6.94 12.35 1.56
N GLY A 40 6.54 12.90 2.71
CA GLY A 40 5.32 13.71 2.84
C GLY A 40 4.03 12.93 2.55
N ARG A 41 4.07 11.60 2.61
CA ARG A 41 2.94 10.73 2.25
C ARG A 41 1.71 10.97 3.12
N MET A 42 1.91 11.20 4.42
CA MET A 42 0.83 11.38 5.39
C MET A 42 0.05 12.69 5.17
N ASP A 43 0.71 13.68 4.58
CA ASP A 43 0.15 15.00 4.33
C ASP A 43 -0.17 15.24 2.84
N TYR A 44 -0.11 14.18 2.00
CA TYR A 44 -0.33 14.29 0.56
C TYR A 44 -1.83 14.37 0.21
N ALA A 45 -2.46 15.46 0.63
CA ALA A 45 -3.89 15.71 0.52
C ALA A 45 -4.21 17.02 -0.22
N ILE A 46 -5.49 17.18 -0.59
CA ILE A 46 -6.07 18.41 -1.14
C ILE A 46 -7.25 18.86 -0.28
N ASP A 47 -7.69 20.10 -0.45
CA ASP A 47 -8.88 20.61 0.24
C ASP A 47 -10.12 19.84 -0.23
N PRO A 48 -10.94 19.31 0.69
CA PRO A 48 -12.22 18.71 0.35
C PRO A 48 -13.19 19.76 -0.21
N GLY A 49 -14.01 19.38 -1.18
CA GLY A 49 -14.93 20.30 -1.83
C GLY A 49 -15.30 19.90 -3.24
N LEU A 50 -16.00 20.78 -3.94
CA LEU A 50 -16.39 20.60 -5.32
C LEU A 50 -15.35 21.25 -6.24
N TYR A 51 -14.96 20.53 -7.29
CA TYR A 51 -14.02 21.00 -8.31
C TYR A 51 -14.62 20.81 -9.69
N ALA A 52 -14.33 21.72 -10.60
CA ALA A 52 -14.73 21.64 -12.00
C ALA A 52 -13.59 21.08 -12.85
N LEU A 53 -13.82 19.95 -13.51
CA LEU A 53 -12.92 19.45 -14.56
C LEU A 53 -13.40 19.98 -15.91
N GLY A 54 -12.56 20.75 -16.60
CA GLY A 54 -12.92 21.35 -17.89
C GLY A 54 -13.92 22.51 -17.74
N GLN A 55 -15.03 22.44 -18.45
CA GLN A 55 -16.15 23.39 -18.39
C GLN A 55 -17.48 22.66 -18.17
N PRO A 56 -17.73 22.10 -16.97
CA PRO A 56 -18.96 21.39 -16.67
C PRO A 56 -20.15 22.33 -16.57
N ASP A 57 -21.29 21.80 -17.00
CA ASP A 57 -22.60 22.42 -16.97
C ASP A 57 -23.54 21.69 -15.98
N SER A 58 -24.82 22.05 -15.97
CA SER A 58 -25.82 21.45 -15.07
C SER A 58 -26.18 20.00 -15.41
N LYS A 59 -25.77 19.50 -16.59
CA LYS A 59 -26.01 18.12 -17.04
C LYS A 59 -24.78 17.22 -16.89
N SER A 60 -23.62 17.83 -16.60
CA SER A 60 -22.34 17.13 -16.49
C SER A 60 -22.31 16.18 -15.29
N PRO A 61 -21.67 15.00 -15.41
CA PRO A 61 -21.65 14.00 -14.36
C PRO A 61 -20.93 14.49 -13.10
N VAL A 62 -21.38 14.00 -11.95
CA VAL A 62 -20.74 14.22 -10.65
C VAL A 62 -19.97 12.97 -10.25
N LEU A 63 -18.66 13.11 -10.09
CA LEU A 63 -17.73 12.05 -9.74
C LEU A 63 -17.21 12.27 -8.33
N VAL A 64 -17.26 11.24 -7.49
CA VAL A 64 -16.82 11.33 -6.09
C VAL A 64 -15.42 10.73 -5.93
N THR A 65 -14.56 11.37 -5.15
CA THR A 65 -13.24 10.83 -4.79
C THR A 65 -12.83 11.22 -3.38
N ALA A 66 -11.74 10.63 -2.91
CA ALA A 66 -11.07 10.95 -1.66
C ALA A 66 -10.14 12.17 -1.82
N ASN A 67 -9.91 12.92 -0.74
CA ASN A 67 -8.97 14.04 -0.72
C ASN A 67 -7.49 13.65 -0.69
N TYR A 68 -7.16 12.35 -0.72
CA TYR A 68 -5.80 11.92 -1.02
C TYR A 68 -5.42 12.36 -2.44
N LYS A 69 -4.37 13.18 -2.56
CA LYS A 69 -4.05 13.86 -3.83
C LYS A 69 -3.83 12.89 -4.99
N MET A 70 -3.26 11.72 -4.73
CA MET A 70 -3.07 10.69 -5.76
C MET A 70 -4.42 10.11 -6.26
N SER A 71 -5.41 9.92 -5.38
CA SER A 71 -6.76 9.48 -5.77
C SER A 71 -7.46 10.51 -6.64
N PHE A 72 -7.33 11.80 -6.29
CA PHE A 72 -7.84 12.90 -7.10
C PHE A 72 -7.14 12.99 -8.47
N ASP A 73 -5.81 12.93 -8.50
CA ASP A 73 -5.01 13.00 -9.72
C ASP A 73 -5.30 11.82 -10.66
N TYR A 74 -5.44 10.60 -10.13
CA TYR A 74 -5.83 9.42 -10.91
C TYR A 74 -7.24 9.53 -11.50
N LEU A 75 -8.17 10.20 -10.82
CA LEU A 75 -9.52 10.43 -11.34
C LEU A 75 -9.50 11.45 -12.48
N ARG A 76 -8.96 12.65 -12.26
CA ARG A 76 -9.00 13.72 -13.27
C ARG A 76 -8.22 13.38 -14.55
N GLN A 77 -7.11 12.64 -14.44
CA GLN A 77 -6.34 12.24 -15.62
C GLN A 77 -7.05 11.17 -16.48
N ALA A 78 -7.99 10.43 -15.90
CA ALA A 78 -8.61 9.28 -16.56
C ALA A 78 -9.76 9.66 -17.49
N ILE A 79 -10.21 10.91 -17.44
CA ILE A 79 -11.28 11.46 -18.26
C ILE A 79 -10.78 12.72 -19.00
N PRO A 80 -9.75 12.59 -19.85
CA PRO A 80 -9.29 13.71 -20.67
C PRO A 80 -10.44 14.18 -21.56
N ASP A 81 -10.45 15.49 -21.85
CA ASP A 81 -11.40 16.14 -22.76
C ASP A 81 -12.88 15.98 -22.40
N ARG A 82 -13.18 15.64 -21.14
CA ARG A 82 -14.54 15.55 -20.61
C ARG A 82 -14.77 16.58 -19.51
N ASN A 83 -15.98 17.07 -19.47
CA ASN A 83 -16.43 17.99 -18.45
C ASN A 83 -17.13 17.21 -17.33
N ALA A 84 -16.70 17.42 -16.09
CA ALA A 84 -17.29 16.76 -14.94
C ALA A 84 -17.16 17.61 -13.67
N TRP A 85 -18.10 17.42 -12.76
CA TRP A 85 -17.98 17.89 -11.38
C TRP A 85 -17.27 16.82 -10.55
N ILE A 86 -16.21 17.18 -9.83
CA ILE A 86 -15.49 16.26 -8.94
C ILE A 86 -15.78 16.67 -7.49
N LEU A 87 -16.54 15.86 -6.77
CA LEU A 87 -16.81 16.03 -5.34
C LEU A 87 -15.76 15.26 -4.53
N VAL A 88 -14.91 16.00 -3.83
CA VAL A 88 -13.80 15.48 -3.04
C VAL A 88 -14.22 15.40 -1.57
N LEU A 89 -14.25 14.19 -1.00
CA LEU A 89 -14.58 13.94 0.40
C LEU A 89 -13.37 14.12 1.32
N ASP A 90 -13.61 14.55 2.56
CA ASP A 90 -12.57 14.65 3.58
C ASP A 90 -12.22 13.30 4.19
N THR A 91 -11.29 12.63 3.53
CA THR A 91 -10.76 11.33 3.94
C THR A 91 -9.47 11.44 4.75
N LYS A 92 -9.13 12.63 5.27
CA LYS A 92 -7.88 12.87 6.02
C LYS A 92 -6.62 12.43 5.26
N GLY A 93 -6.60 12.65 3.94
CA GLY A 93 -5.47 12.26 3.09
C GLY A 93 -5.36 10.75 2.85
N ILE A 94 -6.41 9.96 3.08
CA ILE A 94 -6.42 8.51 2.86
C ILE A 94 -7.12 8.18 1.54
N ASN A 95 -6.59 7.23 0.77
CA ASN A 95 -7.22 6.80 -0.49
C ASN A 95 -8.65 6.25 -0.28
N VAL A 96 -9.44 6.19 -1.36
CA VAL A 96 -10.84 5.72 -1.37
C VAL A 96 -11.05 4.41 -0.61
N TRP A 97 -10.30 3.35 -0.93
CA TRP A 97 -10.57 2.01 -0.42
C TRP A 97 -10.26 1.91 1.08
N CYS A 98 -9.09 2.39 1.49
CA CYS A 98 -8.71 2.43 2.90
C CYS A 98 -9.62 3.35 3.71
N ALA A 99 -10.01 4.50 3.15
CA ALA A 99 -10.89 5.46 3.80
C ALA A 99 -12.31 4.92 3.96
N ALA A 100 -12.81 4.12 3.02
CA ALA A 100 -14.11 3.46 3.10
C ALA A 100 -14.11 2.39 4.19
N GLY A 101 -13.05 1.56 4.26
CA GLY A 101 -12.88 0.58 5.33
C GLY A 101 -12.76 1.20 6.73
N LYS A 102 -12.22 2.43 6.83
CA LYS A 102 -12.12 3.20 8.08
C LYS A 102 -13.36 4.06 8.39
N GLY A 103 -14.31 4.21 7.46
CA GLY A 103 -15.51 5.03 7.61
C GLY A 103 -15.37 6.51 7.23
N THR A 104 -14.15 7.02 7.00
CA THR A 104 -13.93 8.43 6.58
C THR A 104 -14.40 8.73 5.16
N PHE A 105 -14.40 7.73 4.26
CA PHE A 105 -15.15 7.79 3.00
C PHE A 105 -16.51 7.15 3.27
N GLY A 106 -17.41 7.92 3.90
CA GLY A 106 -18.63 7.41 4.51
C GLY A 106 -19.91 8.13 4.07
N THR A 107 -21.06 7.55 4.40
CA THR A 107 -22.40 8.15 4.12
C THR A 107 -22.50 9.58 4.65
N GLU A 108 -22.16 9.79 5.93
CA GLU A 108 -22.31 11.09 6.60
C GLU A 108 -21.44 12.16 5.94
N GLU A 109 -20.17 11.85 5.69
CA GLU A 109 -19.25 12.76 5.02
C GLU A 109 -19.70 13.08 3.59
N LEU A 110 -20.20 12.09 2.85
CA LEU A 110 -20.74 12.33 1.51
C LEU A 110 -21.95 13.27 1.53
N VAL A 111 -22.93 13.02 2.40
CA VAL A 111 -24.11 13.89 2.54
C VAL A 111 -23.71 15.30 2.93
N ARG A 112 -22.84 15.43 3.94
CA ARG A 112 -22.30 16.72 4.38
C ARG A 112 -21.61 17.46 3.23
N ARG A 113 -20.83 16.78 2.39
CA ARG A 113 -20.14 17.42 1.25
C ARG A 113 -21.10 17.83 0.14
N ILE A 114 -22.15 17.07 -0.10
CA ILE A 114 -23.22 17.47 -1.04
C ILE A 114 -23.87 18.78 -0.58
N GLU A 115 -24.17 18.90 0.72
CA GLU A 115 -24.79 20.10 1.30
C GLU A 115 -23.85 21.30 1.29
N LEU A 116 -22.64 21.15 1.83
CA LEU A 116 -21.66 22.24 1.94
C LEU A 116 -21.21 22.79 0.58
N SER A 117 -21.15 21.93 -0.45
CA SER A 117 -20.82 22.36 -1.81
C SER A 117 -21.98 23.00 -2.55
N GLY A 118 -23.20 22.95 -2.00
CA GLY A 118 -24.40 23.40 -2.69
C GLY A 118 -24.65 22.64 -4.00
N LEU A 119 -24.20 21.38 -4.11
CA LEU A 119 -24.23 20.59 -5.35
C LEU A 119 -25.63 20.56 -6.00
N ALA A 120 -26.66 20.54 -5.17
CA ALA A 120 -28.08 20.64 -5.54
C ALA A 120 -28.43 21.83 -6.44
N LYS A 121 -27.66 22.93 -6.35
CA LYS A 121 -27.83 24.17 -7.12
C LYS A 121 -26.96 24.18 -8.38
N VAL A 122 -25.93 23.33 -8.43
CA VAL A 122 -24.93 23.29 -9.50
C VAL A 122 -25.38 22.36 -10.63
N VAL A 123 -25.98 21.21 -10.28
CA VAL A 123 -26.47 20.22 -11.26
C VAL A 123 -27.99 20.13 -11.28
N GLY A 124 -28.55 19.94 -12.48
CA GLY A 124 -29.99 19.77 -12.70
C GLY A 124 -30.49 18.33 -12.45
N HIS A 125 -29.60 17.39 -12.17
CA HIS A 125 -29.92 16.00 -11.89
C HIS A 125 -29.54 15.61 -10.45
N ARG A 126 -29.98 14.43 -10.02
CA ARG A 126 -29.72 13.89 -8.67
C ARG A 126 -29.00 12.56 -8.72
N ILE A 127 -27.89 12.50 -9.46
CA ILE A 127 -27.08 11.31 -9.66
C ILE A 127 -25.63 11.65 -9.32
N ILE A 128 -24.99 10.83 -8.50
CA ILE A 128 -23.56 10.90 -8.18
C ILE A 128 -22.90 9.56 -8.45
N ILE A 129 -21.69 9.58 -8.98
CA ILE A 129 -20.93 8.39 -9.34
C ILE A 129 -19.82 8.18 -8.32
N LEU A 130 -19.91 7.09 -7.58
CA LEU A 130 -18.90 6.70 -6.60
C LEU A 130 -17.96 5.63 -7.18
N PRO A 131 -16.69 5.60 -6.78
CA PRO A 131 -15.79 4.48 -7.07
C PRO A 131 -16.31 3.21 -6.40
N GLN A 132 -16.20 2.07 -7.09
CA GLN A 132 -16.73 0.79 -6.58
C GLN A 132 -16.13 0.37 -5.23
N LEU A 133 -14.84 0.64 -5.01
CA LEU A 133 -14.16 0.31 -3.74
C LEU A 133 -14.58 1.22 -2.57
N GLY A 134 -15.39 2.25 -2.81
CA GLY A 134 -16.01 3.07 -1.77
C GLY A 134 -17.29 2.44 -1.18
N ALA A 135 -17.84 1.41 -1.82
CA ALA A 135 -19.12 0.80 -1.41
C ALA A 135 -19.19 0.32 0.05
N PRO A 136 -18.12 -0.25 0.65
CA PRO A 136 -18.17 -0.67 2.05
C PRO A 136 -18.42 0.47 3.05
N GLY A 137 -18.10 1.71 2.70
CA GLY A 137 -18.28 2.88 3.58
C GLY A 137 -19.59 3.65 3.35
N VAL A 138 -20.27 3.44 2.22
CA VAL A 138 -21.40 4.28 1.80
C VAL A 138 -22.68 3.49 1.64
N ALA A 139 -23.66 3.81 2.47
CA ALA A 139 -25.03 3.30 2.38
C ALA A 139 -25.84 4.11 1.38
N ALA A 140 -25.89 3.67 0.12
CA ALA A 140 -26.55 4.37 -0.99
C ALA A 140 -28.02 4.76 -0.70
N HIS A 141 -28.77 3.92 0.02
CA HIS A 141 -30.15 4.20 0.39
C HIS A 141 -30.26 5.37 1.38
N GLN A 142 -29.37 5.46 2.36
CA GLN A 142 -29.31 6.58 3.31
C GLN A 142 -28.90 7.88 2.60
N VAL A 143 -27.93 7.82 1.69
CA VAL A 143 -27.56 9.00 0.87
C VAL A 143 -28.77 9.53 0.10
N LYS A 144 -29.56 8.64 -0.51
CA LYS A 144 -30.78 9.03 -1.24
C LYS A 144 -31.83 9.64 -0.31
N GLN A 145 -32.04 9.08 0.87
CA GLN A 145 -33.00 9.59 1.86
C GLN A 145 -32.59 10.98 2.37
N LEU A 146 -31.32 11.18 2.70
CA LEU A 146 -30.83 12.41 3.33
C LEU A 146 -30.56 13.54 2.33
N SER A 147 -29.99 13.24 1.18
CA SER A 147 -29.54 14.27 0.20
C SER A 147 -30.40 14.36 -1.06
N GLY A 148 -31.27 13.38 -1.29
CA GLY A 148 -32.02 13.23 -2.54
C GLY A 148 -31.18 12.72 -3.72
N PHE A 149 -29.87 12.56 -3.60
CA PHE A 149 -29.00 12.03 -4.67
C PHE A 149 -28.99 10.50 -4.71
N LYS A 150 -29.15 9.94 -5.91
CA LYS A 150 -28.96 8.53 -6.18
C LYS A 150 -27.47 8.24 -6.40
N VAL A 151 -26.94 7.28 -5.65
CA VAL A 151 -25.57 6.77 -5.82
C VAL A 151 -25.54 5.71 -6.92
N ASN A 152 -24.70 5.93 -7.93
CA ASN A 152 -24.31 4.92 -8.90
C ASN A 152 -22.85 4.53 -8.64
N TYR A 153 -22.57 3.24 -8.50
CA TYR A 153 -21.19 2.77 -8.36
C TYR A 153 -20.55 2.57 -9.73
N GLY A 154 -19.61 3.45 -10.08
CA GLY A 154 -18.78 3.39 -11.27
C GLY A 154 -17.78 2.23 -11.26
N PRO A 155 -16.85 2.19 -12.22
CA PRO A 155 -15.86 1.13 -12.32
C PRO A 155 -14.89 1.15 -11.14
N VAL A 156 -14.16 0.06 -10.97
CA VAL A 156 -13.08 -0.03 -9.98
C VAL A 156 -11.90 0.86 -10.37
N ARG A 157 -11.52 0.86 -11.65
CA ARG A 157 -10.41 1.67 -12.17
C ARG A 157 -10.95 2.93 -12.83
N ALA A 158 -10.32 4.07 -12.52
CA ALA A 158 -10.70 5.35 -13.11
C ALA A 158 -10.56 5.37 -14.65
N VAL A 159 -9.59 4.63 -15.21
CA VAL A 159 -9.37 4.56 -16.67
C VAL A 159 -10.54 3.96 -17.45
N ASP A 160 -11.41 3.19 -16.79
CA ASP A 160 -12.60 2.63 -17.42
C ASP A 160 -13.80 3.59 -17.38
N LEU A 161 -13.65 4.75 -16.72
CA LEU A 161 -14.72 5.72 -16.51
C LEU A 161 -15.27 6.32 -17.82
N PRO A 162 -14.46 6.69 -18.84
CA PRO A 162 -14.97 7.13 -20.13
C PRO A 162 -15.93 6.11 -20.77
N ALA A 163 -15.50 4.85 -20.87
CA ALA A 163 -16.31 3.78 -21.45
C ALA A 163 -17.58 3.49 -20.63
N TYR A 164 -17.50 3.58 -19.31
CA TYR A 164 -18.66 3.47 -18.42
C TYR A 164 -19.69 4.59 -18.66
N LEU A 165 -19.22 5.83 -18.84
CA LEU A 165 -20.10 6.98 -19.10
C LEU A 165 -20.75 6.86 -20.50
N ASP A 166 -19.97 6.50 -21.53
CA ASP A 166 -20.47 6.32 -22.90
C ASP A 166 -21.46 5.15 -23.00
N GLY A 167 -21.24 4.09 -22.22
CA GLY A 167 -22.13 2.95 -22.10
C GLY A 167 -23.39 3.20 -21.26
N GLY A 168 -23.75 4.46 -21.00
CA GLY A 168 -24.96 4.80 -20.24
C GLY A 168 -24.91 4.39 -18.77
N MET A 169 -23.72 4.43 -18.15
CA MET A 169 -23.48 4.02 -16.76
C MET A 169 -23.73 2.52 -16.50
N GLN A 170 -23.52 1.68 -17.51
CA GLN A 170 -23.56 0.22 -17.38
C GLN A 170 -22.14 -0.33 -17.21
N LYS A 171 -21.92 -1.16 -16.18
CA LYS A 171 -20.61 -1.80 -15.93
C LYS A 171 -20.51 -3.13 -16.63
N THR A 172 -19.43 -3.32 -17.40
CA THR A 172 -18.99 -4.64 -17.84
C THR A 172 -18.42 -5.45 -16.66
N ASN A 173 -18.29 -6.76 -16.80
CA ASN A 173 -17.71 -7.61 -15.74
C ASN A 173 -16.26 -7.21 -15.44
N ARG A 174 -15.47 -6.91 -16.47
CA ARG A 174 -14.07 -6.49 -16.33
C ARG A 174 -13.89 -5.22 -15.49
N MET A 175 -14.83 -4.27 -15.58
CA MET A 175 -14.83 -3.03 -14.80
C MET A 175 -15.02 -3.25 -13.29
N ARG A 176 -15.45 -4.45 -12.88
CA ARG A 176 -15.74 -4.81 -11.48
C ARG A 176 -14.58 -5.55 -10.80
N GLU A 177 -13.54 -5.93 -11.56
CA GLU A 177 -12.46 -6.80 -11.10
C GLU A 177 -11.16 -6.02 -10.86
N ILE A 178 -10.44 -6.39 -9.78
CA ILE A 178 -9.03 -6.03 -9.60
C ILE A 178 -8.16 -7.25 -9.93
N THR A 179 -7.23 -7.07 -10.87
CA THR A 179 -6.32 -8.13 -11.34
C THR A 179 -4.98 -8.18 -10.59
N PHE A 180 -4.61 -7.13 -9.85
CA PHE A 180 -3.37 -7.02 -9.08
C PHE A 180 -2.10 -7.54 -9.80
N PRO A 181 -1.81 -7.07 -11.03
CA PRO A 181 -0.68 -7.53 -11.83
C PRO A 181 0.68 -7.18 -11.20
N LEU A 182 1.75 -7.75 -11.76
CA LEU A 182 3.12 -7.56 -11.29
C LEU A 182 3.49 -6.08 -11.09
N LYS A 183 3.08 -5.20 -12.01
CA LYS A 183 3.35 -3.76 -11.92
C LYS A 183 2.71 -3.12 -10.67
N GLU A 184 1.49 -3.51 -10.32
CA GLU A 184 0.80 -2.97 -9.14
C GLU A 184 1.47 -3.45 -7.84
N ARG A 185 1.93 -4.70 -7.83
CA ARG A 185 2.69 -5.31 -6.72
C ARG A 185 4.05 -4.63 -6.54
N ALA A 186 4.80 -4.46 -7.63
CA ALA A 186 6.13 -3.86 -7.62
C ALA A 186 6.14 -2.41 -7.13
N VAL A 187 5.08 -1.65 -7.43
CA VAL A 187 4.93 -0.25 -7.04
C VAL A 187 4.83 -0.05 -5.51
N LEU A 188 4.55 -1.12 -4.75
CA LEU A 188 4.48 -1.09 -3.29
C LEU A 188 5.83 -1.36 -2.61
N ILE A 189 6.78 -1.99 -3.32
CA ILE A 189 8.09 -2.37 -2.78
C ILE A 189 8.87 -1.19 -2.15
N PRO A 190 8.92 0.01 -2.76
CA PRO A 190 9.72 1.10 -2.20
C PRO A 190 9.31 1.51 -0.78
N ILE A 191 8.01 1.59 -0.49
CA ILE A 191 7.55 1.99 0.85
C ILE A 191 7.83 0.89 1.88
N GLU A 192 7.78 -0.38 1.48
CA GLU A 192 8.11 -1.51 2.35
C GLU A 192 9.62 -1.59 2.64
N LEU A 193 10.48 -1.30 1.66
CA LEU A 193 11.92 -1.22 1.91
C LEU A 193 12.28 -0.06 2.83
N LEU A 194 11.63 1.10 2.66
CA LEU A 194 11.86 2.25 3.51
C LEU A 194 11.38 2.01 4.95
N SER A 195 10.25 1.32 5.14
CA SER A 195 9.77 0.96 6.48
C SER A 195 10.69 -0.08 7.15
N ALA A 196 11.26 -1.01 6.38
CA ALA A 196 12.21 -2.01 6.85
C ALA A 196 13.63 -1.47 7.09
N PHE A 197 14.01 -0.33 6.47
CA PHE A 197 15.38 0.17 6.50
C PHE A 197 15.89 0.51 7.90
N ARG A 198 15.09 1.21 8.72
CA ARG A 198 15.50 1.57 10.09
C ARG A 198 15.68 0.34 10.99
N PRO A 199 14.73 -0.61 11.06
CA PRO A 199 14.95 -1.89 11.75
C PRO A 199 16.17 -2.66 11.22
N PHE A 200 16.35 -2.71 9.89
CA PHE A 200 17.50 -3.37 9.26
C PHE A 200 18.83 -2.79 9.75
N LEU A 201 18.98 -1.46 9.79
CA LEU A 201 20.20 -0.82 10.28
C LEU A 201 20.46 -1.13 11.76
N MET A 202 19.43 -1.04 12.61
CA MET A 202 19.55 -1.32 14.05
C MET A 202 19.99 -2.76 14.30
N LEU A 203 19.36 -3.72 13.63
CA LEU A 203 19.71 -5.13 13.74
C LEU A 203 21.10 -5.42 13.16
N SER A 204 21.44 -4.82 12.03
CA SER A 204 22.77 -4.99 11.41
C SER A 204 23.90 -4.53 12.32
N LEU A 205 23.74 -3.37 12.97
CA LEU A 205 24.72 -2.87 13.95
C LEU A 205 24.83 -3.80 15.16
N GLY A 206 23.69 -4.32 15.65
CA GLY A 206 23.68 -5.31 16.73
C GLY A 206 24.41 -6.60 16.35
N LEU A 207 24.16 -7.14 15.16
CA LEU A 207 24.82 -8.35 14.64
C LEU A 207 26.32 -8.11 14.45
N LEU A 208 26.74 -6.96 13.91
CA LEU A 208 28.15 -6.60 13.77
C LEU A 208 28.86 -6.52 15.13
N ALA A 209 28.21 -5.89 16.12
CA ALA A 209 28.75 -5.78 17.47
C ALA A 209 28.88 -7.16 18.13
N LEU A 210 27.86 -8.01 18.03
CA LEU A 210 27.88 -9.38 18.57
C LEU A 210 28.97 -10.22 17.90
N ALA A 211 29.08 -10.17 16.57
CA ALA A 211 30.12 -10.86 15.84
C ALA A 211 31.53 -10.41 16.29
N GLY A 212 31.76 -9.10 16.34
CA GLY A 212 33.06 -8.55 16.74
C GLY A 212 33.46 -8.93 18.16
N LEU A 213 32.52 -8.89 19.11
CA LEU A 213 32.78 -9.11 20.54
C LEU A 213 32.86 -10.59 20.94
N LEU A 214 32.10 -11.46 20.27
CA LEU A 214 31.94 -12.87 20.68
C LEU A 214 32.56 -13.87 19.70
N GLY A 215 33.03 -13.42 18.54
CA GLY A 215 33.67 -14.30 17.57
C GLY A 215 35.06 -14.79 18.04
N PRO A 216 35.55 -15.89 17.46
CA PRO A 216 36.77 -16.58 17.91
C PRO A 216 38.05 -15.82 17.56
N ASP A 217 38.03 -15.02 16.50
CA ASP A 217 39.22 -14.31 16.00
C ASP A 217 39.31 -12.87 16.53
N ASN A 218 40.26 -12.10 16.00
CA ASN A 218 40.38 -10.68 16.28
C ASN A 218 39.13 -9.91 15.83
N PHE A 219 38.79 -8.86 16.55
CA PHE A 219 37.59 -8.02 16.33
C PHE A 219 37.34 -7.64 14.86
N LEU A 220 38.39 -7.20 14.14
CA LEU A 220 38.27 -6.81 12.73
C LEU A 220 38.00 -8.00 11.80
N MET A 221 38.60 -9.16 12.04
CA MET A 221 38.37 -10.37 11.24
C MET A 221 36.95 -10.89 11.46
N ASN A 222 36.49 -10.90 12.72
CA ASN A 222 35.12 -11.27 13.06
C ASN A 222 34.09 -10.36 12.39
N LEU A 223 34.32 -9.04 12.41
CA LEU A 223 33.45 -8.08 11.72
C LEU A 223 33.34 -8.37 10.22
N VAL A 224 34.47 -8.64 9.57
CA VAL A 224 34.52 -8.85 8.11
C VAL A 224 33.92 -10.20 7.72
N HIS A 225 34.24 -11.29 8.41
CA HIS A 225 33.83 -12.62 7.99
C HIS A 225 32.47 -13.04 8.56
N ILE A 226 32.25 -12.85 9.85
CA ILE A 226 31.03 -13.27 10.54
C ILE A 226 29.99 -12.14 10.50
N GLY A 227 30.42 -10.92 10.80
CA GLY A 227 29.56 -9.75 10.88
C GLY A 227 28.95 -9.38 9.53
N LEU A 228 29.76 -9.20 8.49
CA LEU A 228 29.25 -8.88 7.15
C LEU A 228 28.39 -10.01 6.59
N PHE A 229 28.72 -11.28 6.87
CA PHE A 229 27.86 -12.40 6.51
C PHE A 229 26.49 -12.29 7.18
N ALA A 230 26.44 -11.99 8.48
CA ALA A 230 25.19 -11.81 9.22
C ALA A 230 24.34 -10.66 8.67
N VAL A 231 24.99 -9.54 8.33
CA VAL A 231 24.32 -8.39 7.69
C VAL A 231 23.81 -8.76 6.29
N ALA A 232 24.59 -9.50 5.50
CA ALA A 232 24.18 -9.96 4.18
C ALA A 232 23.01 -10.95 4.25
N ALA A 233 23.03 -11.88 5.20
CA ALA A 233 21.95 -12.82 5.46
C ALA A 233 20.64 -12.09 5.85
N LEU A 234 20.73 -11.11 6.75
CA LEU A 234 19.59 -10.27 7.12
C LEU A 234 19.09 -9.45 5.92
N PHE A 235 19.99 -8.88 5.12
CA PHE A 235 19.64 -8.14 3.91
C PHE A 235 18.88 -9.03 2.91
N LEU A 236 19.35 -10.27 2.68
CA LEU A 236 18.65 -11.22 1.82
C LEU A 236 17.28 -11.61 2.38
N ALA A 237 17.13 -11.74 3.71
CA ALA A 237 15.82 -11.97 4.33
C ALA A 237 14.84 -10.81 4.07
N VAL A 238 15.32 -9.57 4.20
CA VAL A 238 14.54 -8.36 3.88
C VAL A 238 14.15 -8.34 2.39
N MET A 239 15.09 -8.62 1.50
CA MET A 239 14.82 -8.72 0.06
C MET A 239 13.81 -9.84 -0.25
N GLY A 240 13.91 -10.97 0.43
CA GLY A 240 12.98 -12.09 0.32
C GLY A 240 11.53 -11.69 0.62
N GLY A 241 11.30 -11.08 1.78
CA GLY A 241 9.95 -10.69 2.22
C GLY A 241 9.41 -9.43 1.53
N ALA A 242 10.24 -8.40 1.37
CA ALA A 242 9.79 -7.09 0.86
C ALA A 242 9.82 -6.96 -0.68
N VAL A 243 10.65 -7.75 -1.37
CA VAL A 243 10.86 -7.64 -2.83
C VAL A 243 10.45 -8.92 -3.56
N ILE A 244 11.04 -10.06 -3.24
CA ILE A 244 10.82 -11.31 -3.98
C ILE A 244 9.37 -11.80 -3.78
N ASN A 245 8.88 -11.78 -2.54
CA ASN A 245 7.53 -12.24 -2.20
C ASN A 245 6.41 -11.54 -2.99
N PRO A 246 6.31 -10.20 -3.01
CA PRO A 246 5.27 -9.55 -3.82
C PRO A 246 5.45 -9.75 -5.33
N LEU A 247 6.69 -9.91 -5.83
CA LEU A 247 6.92 -10.18 -7.25
C LEU A 247 6.46 -11.58 -7.65
N LEU A 248 6.70 -12.58 -6.78
CA LEU A 248 6.36 -13.98 -7.05
C LEU A 248 5.01 -14.43 -6.50
N LEU A 249 4.25 -13.53 -5.86
CA LEU A 249 3.04 -13.83 -5.08
C LEU A 249 2.07 -14.90 -5.66
N PRO A 250 1.72 -14.89 -6.96
CA PRO A 250 0.79 -15.87 -7.53
C PRO A 250 1.35 -17.29 -7.62
N TRP A 251 2.68 -17.43 -7.67
CA TRP A 251 3.36 -18.72 -7.87
C TRP A 251 3.83 -19.34 -6.56
N LEU A 252 3.83 -18.59 -5.46
CA LEU A 252 4.28 -19.08 -4.16
C LEU A 252 3.25 -20.04 -3.52
N PRO A 253 3.70 -21.11 -2.86
CA PRO A 253 2.81 -22.09 -2.25
C PRO A 253 2.03 -21.50 -1.07
N GLY A 254 0.84 -22.04 -0.83
CA GLY A 254 -0.01 -21.66 0.30
C GLY A 254 -0.89 -20.42 0.07
N ARG A 255 -1.84 -20.22 0.98
CA ARG A 255 -2.80 -19.10 0.97
C ARG A 255 -2.35 -17.91 1.83
N ALA A 256 -1.71 -18.20 2.96
CA ALA A 256 -1.23 -17.21 3.93
C ALA A 256 0.06 -16.54 3.43
N PHE A 257 0.23 -15.25 3.71
CA PHE A 257 1.43 -14.49 3.36
C PHE A 257 2.66 -14.95 4.16
N SER A 258 2.48 -15.25 5.45
CA SER A 258 3.47 -15.86 6.32
C SER A 258 4.05 -17.14 5.73
N VAL A 259 3.20 -18.04 5.21
CA VAL A 259 3.63 -19.30 4.57
C VAL A 259 4.42 -19.04 3.28
N LYS A 260 3.98 -18.08 2.46
CA LYS A 260 4.69 -17.69 1.24
C LYS A 260 6.07 -17.09 1.54
N GLY A 261 6.15 -16.22 2.55
CA GLY A 261 7.40 -15.63 2.99
C GLY A 261 8.33 -16.65 3.67
N LEU A 262 7.78 -17.58 4.45
CA LEU A 262 8.51 -18.72 5.02
C LEU A 262 9.17 -19.54 3.91
N PHE A 263 8.43 -19.87 2.86
CA PHE A 263 8.94 -20.64 1.72
C PHE A 263 10.12 -19.94 1.04
N ILE A 264 9.98 -18.64 0.72
CA ILE A 264 11.08 -17.86 0.14
C ILE A 264 12.28 -17.82 1.08
N GLY A 265 12.04 -17.55 2.37
CA GLY A 265 13.10 -17.47 3.35
C GLY A 265 13.85 -18.78 3.52
N LEU A 266 13.17 -19.93 3.49
CA LEU A 266 13.80 -21.25 3.54
C LEU A 266 14.68 -21.50 2.31
N VAL A 267 14.23 -21.11 1.11
CA VAL A 267 15.03 -21.20 -0.12
C VAL A 267 16.28 -20.32 -0.01
N ILE A 268 16.13 -19.08 0.47
CA ILE A 268 17.25 -18.15 0.67
C ILE A 268 18.24 -18.71 1.70
N ALA A 269 17.76 -19.16 2.86
CA ALA A 269 18.59 -19.71 3.92
C ALA A 269 19.37 -20.94 3.47
N SER A 270 18.68 -21.88 2.81
CA SER A 270 19.32 -23.10 2.28
C SER A 270 20.36 -22.78 1.23
N GLY A 271 20.06 -21.86 0.30
CA GLY A 271 21.00 -21.41 -0.71
C GLY A 271 22.22 -20.70 -0.10
N LEU A 272 22.00 -19.87 0.91
CA LEU A 272 23.07 -19.17 1.63
C LEU A 272 24.01 -20.15 2.35
N ILE A 273 23.47 -21.14 3.06
CA ILE A 273 24.25 -22.19 3.75
C ILE A 273 25.05 -23.03 2.76
N PHE A 274 24.45 -23.38 1.62
CA PHE A 274 25.14 -24.13 0.57
C PHE A 274 26.28 -23.32 -0.06
N LEU A 275 26.02 -22.05 -0.42
CA LEU A 275 27.00 -21.18 -1.08
C LEU A 275 28.12 -20.71 -0.14
N SER A 276 27.85 -20.59 1.15
CA SER A 276 28.87 -20.21 2.14
C SER A 276 29.85 -21.33 2.44
N GLY A 277 29.60 -22.57 1.97
CA GLY A 277 30.40 -23.75 2.31
C GLY A 277 30.37 -24.04 3.81
N ALA A 278 29.22 -23.85 4.46
CA ALA A 278 29.12 -23.99 5.91
C ALA A 278 29.59 -25.38 6.37
N ASP A 279 30.48 -25.40 7.37
CA ASP A 279 30.93 -26.65 7.98
C ASP A 279 29.83 -27.19 8.92
N LEU A 280 29.05 -28.13 8.40
CA LEU A 280 27.98 -28.79 9.16
C LEU A 280 28.49 -29.90 10.08
N GLN A 281 29.79 -30.24 10.01
CA GLN A 281 30.37 -31.31 10.84
C GLN A 281 30.80 -30.78 12.21
N SER A 282 31.25 -29.52 12.29
CA SER A 282 31.51 -28.88 13.58
C SER A 282 30.21 -28.51 14.30
N PRO A 283 30.15 -28.67 15.65
CA PRO A 283 29.00 -28.23 16.43
C PRO A 283 28.69 -26.73 16.24
N ALA A 284 29.73 -25.89 16.18
CA ALA A 284 29.57 -24.45 15.96
C ALA A 284 28.97 -24.13 14.59
N GLY A 285 29.48 -24.73 13.51
CA GLY A 285 28.95 -24.49 12.16
C GLY A 285 27.54 -25.05 11.95
N GLY A 286 27.22 -26.21 12.55
CA GLY A 286 25.86 -26.74 12.58
C GLY A 286 24.86 -25.83 13.30
N LEU A 287 25.23 -25.28 14.47
CA LEU A 287 24.42 -24.29 15.18
C LEU A 287 24.27 -22.99 14.40
N ALA A 288 25.34 -22.50 13.76
CA ALA A 288 25.28 -21.32 12.92
C ALA A 288 24.32 -21.52 11.73
N ALA A 289 24.38 -22.65 11.04
CA ALA A 289 23.44 -22.97 9.96
C ALA A 289 21.99 -23.04 10.45
N LEU A 290 21.74 -23.71 11.59
CA LEU A 290 20.42 -23.77 12.22
C LEU A 290 19.88 -22.38 12.57
N SER A 291 20.73 -21.49 13.08
CA SER A 291 20.33 -20.13 13.42
C SER A 291 19.79 -19.35 12.21
N TRP A 292 20.48 -19.43 11.07
CA TRP A 292 20.06 -18.74 9.85
C TRP A 292 18.83 -19.39 9.19
N LEU A 293 18.64 -20.70 9.36
CA LEU A 293 17.39 -21.41 9.00
C LEU A 293 16.19 -20.97 9.85
N LEU A 294 16.41 -20.37 11.03
CA LEU A 294 15.34 -19.82 11.85
C LEU A 294 15.12 -18.32 11.58
N ILE A 295 16.19 -17.54 11.52
CA ILE A 295 16.12 -16.07 11.39
C ILE A 295 15.61 -15.65 10.01
N ILE A 296 16.19 -16.17 8.92
CA ILE A 296 15.87 -15.70 7.56
C ILE A 296 14.39 -15.96 7.22
N PRO A 297 13.83 -17.17 7.45
CA PRO A 297 12.42 -17.41 7.17
C PRO A 297 11.47 -16.64 8.08
N ALA A 298 11.82 -16.42 9.35
CA ALA A 298 11.02 -15.61 10.25
C ALA A 298 10.90 -14.15 9.77
N VAL A 299 12.03 -13.53 9.42
CA VAL A 299 12.06 -12.15 8.91
C VAL A 299 11.34 -12.04 7.57
N ALA A 300 11.57 -12.98 6.64
CA ALA A 300 10.91 -12.98 5.34
C ALA A 300 9.40 -13.19 5.45
N ALA A 301 8.93 -14.08 6.34
CA ALA A 301 7.52 -14.32 6.62
C ALA A 301 6.83 -13.08 7.22
N TYR A 302 7.45 -12.47 8.22
CA TYR A 302 6.95 -11.24 8.84
C TYR A 302 6.78 -10.11 7.82
N LEU A 303 7.81 -9.85 7.01
CA LEU A 303 7.77 -8.79 6.00
C LEU A 303 6.77 -9.11 4.87
N ALA A 304 6.60 -10.38 4.50
CA ALA A 304 5.58 -10.80 3.54
C ALA A 304 4.17 -10.42 4.01
N MET A 305 3.89 -10.48 5.32
CA MET A 305 2.58 -10.15 5.88
C MET A 305 2.18 -8.68 5.74
N ASN A 306 3.13 -7.75 5.51
CA ASN A 306 2.78 -6.34 5.23
C ASN A 306 1.91 -6.19 3.98
N PHE A 307 2.02 -7.11 3.02
CA PHE A 307 1.23 -7.08 1.79
C PHE A 307 -0.23 -7.53 1.97
N THR A 308 -0.60 -8.07 3.14
CA THR A 308 -1.99 -8.45 3.44
C THR A 308 -2.97 -7.28 3.35
N GLY A 309 -2.50 -6.05 3.62
CA GLY A 309 -3.31 -4.82 3.58
C GLY A 309 -3.50 -4.20 2.19
N CYS A 310 -2.83 -4.73 1.15
CA CYS A 310 -2.88 -4.18 -0.21
C CYS A 310 -3.34 -5.20 -1.26
N SER A 311 -3.40 -6.48 -0.91
CA SER A 311 -3.87 -7.56 -1.79
C SER A 311 -5.39 -7.66 -1.85
N THR A 312 -5.90 -8.27 -2.93
CA THR A 312 -7.34 -8.28 -3.24
C THR A 312 -8.10 -9.51 -2.75
N TYR A 313 -7.41 -10.47 -2.14
CA TYR A 313 -7.98 -11.74 -1.72
C TYR A 313 -7.89 -11.99 -0.21
N THR A 314 -7.46 -10.98 0.56
CA THR A 314 -7.42 -11.02 2.03
C THR A 314 -8.69 -10.41 2.63
N SER A 315 -9.04 -10.90 3.82
CA SER A 315 -10.13 -10.33 4.64
C SER A 315 -9.59 -10.00 6.03
N LEU A 316 -10.19 -9.03 6.71
CA LEU A 316 -9.74 -8.62 8.05
C LEU A 316 -9.72 -9.80 9.05
N SER A 317 -10.74 -10.66 9.00
CA SER A 317 -10.81 -11.85 9.85
C SER A 317 -9.73 -12.88 9.50
N GLY A 318 -9.46 -13.07 8.20
CA GLY A 318 -8.38 -13.94 7.72
C GLY A 318 -7.00 -13.46 8.18
N VAL A 319 -6.71 -12.17 8.01
CA VAL A 319 -5.44 -11.56 8.43
C VAL A 319 -5.27 -11.65 9.95
N LYS A 320 -6.32 -11.37 10.74
CA LYS A 320 -6.28 -11.55 12.20
C LYS A 320 -5.99 -12.99 12.62
N LYS A 321 -6.57 -13.98 11.92
CA LYS A 321 -6.32 -15.40 12.17
C LYS A 321 -4.86 -15.77 11.85
N GLU A 322 -4.35 -15.29 10.72
CA GLU A 322 -2.96 -15.48 10.31
C GLU A 322 -1.99 -14.89 11.33
N MET A 323 -2.15 -13.61 11.68
CA MET A 323 -1.30 -12.92 12.66
C MET A 323 -1.27 -13.61 14.02
N ARG A 324 -2.41 -14.13 14.49
CA ARG A 324 -2.49 -14.81 15.79
C ARG A 324 -1.59 -16.04 15.89
N PHE A 325 -1.37 -16.73 14.78
CA PHE A 325 -0.54 -17.93 14.73
C PHE A 325 0.87 -17.65 14.24
N ALA A 326 1.02 -16.89 13.16
CA ALA A 326 2.31 -16.66 12.50
C ALA A 326 3.24 -15.76 13.34
N LEU A 327 2.73 -14.65 13.88
CA LEU A 327 3.58 -13.67 14.56
C LEU A 327 4.30 -14.23 15.80
N PRO A 328 3.64 -15.00 16.70
CA PRO A 328 4.35 -15.64 17.81
C PRO A 328 5.44 -16.62 17.35
N LEU A 329 5.18 -17.37 16.27
CA LEU A 329 6.16 -18.32 15.73
C LEU A 329 7.36 -17.60 15.10
N GLU A 330 7.12 -16.53 14.34
CA GLU A 330 8.17 -15.69 13.74
C GLU A 330 9.05 -15.05 14.83
N ILE A 331 8.45 -14.50 15.88
CA ILE A 331 9.19 -13.94 17.03
C ILE A 331 10.00 -15.03 17.73
N THR A 332 9.39 -16.17 18.02
CA THR A 332 10.05 -17.29 18.70
C THR A 332 11.22 -17.82 17.88
N ALA A 333 11.03 -18.01 16.57
CA ALA A 333 12.10 -18.44 15.66
C ALA A 333 13.23 -17.40 15.57
N GLY A 334 12.90 -16.10 15.50
CA GLY A 334 13.91 -15.05 15.48
C GLY A 334 14.75 -14.99 16.78
N VAL A 335 14.09 -15.08 17.94
CA VAL A 335 14.76 -15.07 19.25
C VAL A 335 15.60 -16.32 19.47
N LEU A 336 15.05 -17.50 19.21
CA LEU A 336 15.78 -18.76 19.32
C LEU A 336 16.94 -18.81 18.32
N GLY A 337 16.72 -18.36 17.09
CA GLY A 337 17.76 -18.25 16.08
C GLY A 337 18.90 -17.36 16.56
N LEU A 338 18.62 -16.18 17.11
CA LEU A 338 19.65 -15.29 17.65
C LEU A 338 20.41 -15.93 18.83
N ALA A 339 19.72 -16.60 19.74
CA ALA A 339 20.34 -17.29 20.87
C ALA A 339 21.25 -18.45 20.43
N VAL A 340 20.81 -19.22 19.43
CA VAL A 340 21.59 -20.29 18.81
C VAL A 340 22.80 -19.72 18.08
N TRP A 341 22.65 -18.60 17.38
CA TRP A 341 23.76 -17.92 16.72
C TRP A 341 24.81 -17.44 17.73
N ILE A 342 24.39 -16.78 18.81
CA ILE A 342 25.31 -16.35 19.89
C ILE A 342 26.05 -17.55 20.48
N THR A 343 25.33 -18.65 20.76
CA THR A 343 25.95 -19.89 21.24
C THR A 343 26.97 -20.44 20.25
N SER A 344 26.68 -20.37 18.95
CA SER A 344 27.62 -20.80 17.91
C SER A 344 28.91 -19.98 17.88
N LEU A 345 28.84 -18.68 18.20
CA LEU A 345 30.02 -17.81 18.26
C LEU A 345 30.89 -18.13 19.47
N VAL A 346 30.28 -18.41 20.63
CA VAL A 346 30.99 -18.67 21.88
C VAL A 346 31.68 -20.04 21.90
N ILE A 347 31.18 -21.01 21.13
CA ILE A 347 31.72 -22.38 21.08
C ILE A 347 32.69 -22.58 19.90
N ALA A 348 32.70 -21.67 18.93
CA ALA A 348 33.62 -21.69 17.79
C ALA A 348 35.07 -21.42 18.23
#